data_AF-A0A438BT44-F1
#
_entry.id   AF-A0A438BT44-F1
#
_cell.length_a   1.000
_cell.length_b   1.000
_cell.length_c   1.000
_cell.angle_alpha   90.00
_cell.angle_beta   90.00
_cell.angle_gamma   90.00
#
_symmetry.space_group_name_H-M   'P 1'
#
loop_
_entity.id
_entity.type
_entity.pdbx_description
1 polymer ?
#
loop_
_entity_poly.entity_id
_entity_poly.type
_entity_poly.pdbx_seq_one_letter_code
_entity_poly.pdbx_strand_id
1 'polypeptide(L)'
;MGVCVPGSSLLDQLVDYFERRLAGYPTTMSEDECLLADSNLNPKKLVATQLVRLEKKMLNACLKATVDLINQLPDHTVSPCQLLTLLY
;
A
#
# COMPACT_ATOMS: atom_id res chain seq x y z
N MET A 1 -10.63 -10.00 -32.08
CA MET A 1 -10.35 -8.60 -31.72
C MET A 1 -11.43 -8.16 -30.74
N GLY A 2 -11.18 -8.35 -29.44
CA GLY A 2 -12.09 -7.95 -28.36
C GLY A 2 -11.25 -7.17 -27.37
N VAL A 3 -11.36 -5.85 -27.42
CA VAL A 3 -10.63 -4.94 -26.55
C VAL A 3 -11.35 -4.91 -25.21
N CYS A 4 -10.90 -5.70 -24.24
CA CYS A 4 -11.23 -5.47 -22.85
C CYS A 4 -10.47 -4.23 -22.40
N VAL A 5 -11.18 -3.12 -22.23
CA VAL A 5 -10.67 -1.96 -21.51
C VAL A 5 -10.32 -2.44 -20.09
N PRO A 6 -9.06 -2.30 -19.62
CA PRO A 6 -8.65 -2.85 -18.34
C PRO A 6 -9.25 -1.98 -17.22
N GLY A 7 -10.43 -2.37 -16.74
CA GLY A 7 -10.87 -1.95 -15.43
C GLY A 7 -9.92 -2.60 -14.43
N SER A 8 -8.98 -1.82 -13.89
CA SER A 8 -8.03 -2.19 -12.84
C SER A 8 -8.70 -3.11 -11.82
N SER A 9 -8.13 -4.29 -11.57
CA SER A 9 -8.65 -5.21 -10.56
C SER A 9 -8.76 -4.49 -9.21
N LEU A 10 -9.58 -4.99 -8.29
CA LEU A 10 -9.64 -4.42 -6.94
C LEU A 10 -8.25 -4.33 -6.30
N LEU A 11 -7.37 -5.29 -6.61
CA LEU A 11 -6.00 -5.33 -6.11
C LEU A 11 -5.14 -4.23 -6.74
N ASP A 12 -5.28 -3.95 -8.04
CA ASP A 12 -4.58 -2.84 -8.69
C ASP A 12 -5.01 -1.49 -8.12
N GLN A 13 -6.32 -1.30 -7.87
CA GLN A 13 -6.82 -0.08 -7.22
C GLN A 13 -6.29 0.08 -5.79
N LEU A 14 -6.13 -1.04 -5.08
CA LEU A 14 -5.60 -1.05 -3.72
C LEU A 14 -4.09 -0.73 -3.70
N VAL A 15 -3.33 -1.25 -4.66
CA VAL A 15 -1.92 -0.87 -4.89
C VAL A 15 -1.82 0.63 -5.15
N ASP A 16 -2.56 1.15 -6.13
CA ASP A 16 -2.60 2.58 -6.46
C ASP A 16 -2.93 3.44 -5.25
N TYR A 17 -3.90 3.00 -4.44
CA TYR A 17 -4.28 3.71 -3.22
C TYR A 17 -3.13 3.77 -2.22
N PHE A 18 -2.46 2.65 -1.93
CA PHE A 18 -1.36 2.62 -0.98
C PHE A 18 -0.16 3.44 -1.45
N GLU A 19 0.18 3.36 -2.74
CA GLU A 19 1.27 4.16 -3.33
C GLU A 19 0.98 5.66 -3.23
N ARG A 20 -0.23 6.10 -3.61
CA ARG A 20 -0.63 7.50 -3.48
C ARG A 20 -0.65 7.96 -2.03
N ARG A 21 -1.12 7.11 -1.11
CA ARG A 21 -1.13 7.41 0.32
C ARG A 21 0.28 7.57 0.87
N LEU A 22 1.21 6.70 0.46
CA LEU A 22 2.63 6.79 0.84
C LEU A 22 3.32 8.02 0.24
N ALA A 23 3.05 8.35 -1.03
CA ALA A 23 3.58 9.54 -1.69
C ALA A 23 3.04 10.86 -1.10
N GLY A 24 1.89 10.80 -0.41
CA GLY A 24 1.29 11.96 0.25
C GLY A 24 1.97 12.39 1.54
N TYR A 25 2.91 11.61 2.09
CA TYR A 25 3.65 12.03 3.28
C TYR A 25 4.76 13.03 2.95
N PRO A 26 4.96 14.07 3.78
CA PRO A 26 6.01 15.05 3.57
C PRO A 26 7.42 14.54 3.91
N THR A 27 7.52 13.36 4.53
CA THR A 27 8.78 12.75 4.93
C THR A 27 8.82 11.28 4.50
N THR A 28 10.01 10.75 4.31
CA THR A 28 10.29 9.33 4.09
C THR A 28 10.50 8.60 5.42
N MET A 29 10.49 7.27 5.39
CA MET A 29 10.78 6.46 6.58
C MET A 29 12.20 6.68 7.13
N SER A 30 13.18 6.90 6.24
CA SER A 30 14.57 7.15 6.62
C SER A 30 14.72 8.52 7.26
N GLU A 31 14.03 9.54 6.74
CA GLU A 31 14.01 10.88 7.36
C GLU A 31 13.34 10.85 8.75
N ASP A 32 12.25 10.10 8.91
CA ASP A 32 11.63 9.91 10.22
C ASP A 32 12.59 9.22 11.22
N GLU A 33 13.39 8.24 10.76
CA GLU A 33 14.38 7.56 11.58
C GLU A 33 15.53 8.49 11.98
N CYS A 34 16.03 9.30 11.05
CA CYS A 34 17.00 10.34 11.34
C CYS A 34 16.47 11.36 12.35
N LEU A 35 15.20 11.79 12.21
CA LEU A 35 14.56 12.71 13.15
C LEU A 35 14.44 12.09 14.55
N LEU A 36 14.10 10.80 14.64
CA LEU A 36 13.98 10.10 15.93
C LEU A 36 15.32 9.83 16.61
N ALA A 37 16.43 9.88 15.87
CA ALA A 37 17.78 9.79 16.44
C ALA A 37 18.24 11.09 17.13
N ASP A 38 17.55 12.21 16.91
CA ASP A 38 17.84 13.48 17.58
C ASP A 38 17.39 13.43 19.05
N SER A 39 18.37 13.42 19.97
CA SER A 39 18.15 13.41 21.41
C SER A 39 17.47 14.67 21.96
N ASN A 40 17.47 15.77 21.19
CA ASN A 40 16.86 17.04 21.55
C ASN A 40 15.46 17.23 20.95
N LEU A 41 14.91 16.21 20.29
CA LEU A 41 13.60 16.30 19.65
C LEU A 41 12.51 16.58 20.69
N ASN A 42 11.66 17.57 20.39
CA ASN A 42 10.52 17.88 21.23
C ASN A 42 9.62 16.64 21.44
N PRO A 43 9.17 16.33 22.69
CA PRO A 43 8.39 15.12 22.97
C PRO A 43 7.11 14.97 22.13
N LYS A 44 6.40 16.06 21.83
CA LYS A 44 5.20 15.99 20.97
C LYS A 44 5.56 15.64 19.53
N LYS A 45 6.66 16.22 19.03
CA LYS A 45 7.19 15.92 17.69
C LYS A 45 7.68 14.48 17.62
N LEU A 46 8.33 13.97 18.66
CA LEU A 46 8.75 12.57 18.77
C LEU A 46 7.56 11.62 18.62
N VAL A 47 6.49 11.81 19.41
CA VAL A 47 5.30 10.96 19.33
C VAL A 47 4.66 11.03 17.94
N ALA A 48 4.52 12.23 17.38
CA ALA A 48 3.97 12.41 16.04
C ALA A 48 4.80 11.68 14.97
N THR A 49 6.14 11.82 15.01
CA THR A 49 7.04 11.13 14.08
C THR A 49 6.98 9.61 14.25
N GLN A 50 6.87 9.09 15.48
CA GLN A 50 6.70 7.66 15.71
C GLN A 50 5.39 7.12 15.11
N LEU A 51 4.27 7.82 15.31
CA LEU A 51 2.97 7.42 14.78
C LEU A 51 2.94 7.44 13.24
N VAL A 52 3.47 8.51 12.65
CA VAL A 52 3.57 8.63 11.19
C VAL A 52 4.45 7.51 10.61
N ARG A 53 5.59 7.22 11.25
CA ARG A 53 6.47 6.12 10.84
C ARG A 53 5.78 4.76 10.97
N LEU A 54 4.96 4.56 11.99
CA LEU A 54 4.19 3.32 12.18
C LEU A 54 3.13 3.15 11.08
N GLU A 55 2.38 4.19 10.75
CA GLU A 55 1.39 4.17 9.66
C GLU A 55 2.07 3.82 8.32
N LYS A 56 3.21 4.45 8.02
CA LYS A 56 4.02 4.12 6.82
C LYS A 56 4.49 2.66 6.79
N LYS A 57 4.88 2.09 7.93
CA LYS A 57 5.26 0.66 8.02
C LYS A 57 4.08 -0.24 7.68
N MET A 58 2.91 0.04 8.24
CA MET A 58 1.70 -0.73 7.98
C MET A 58 1.29 -0.63 6.50
N LEU A 59 1.29 0.59 5.94
CA LEU A 59 0.97 0.81 4.53
C LEU A 59 1.93 0.08 3.59
N ASN A 60 3.24 0.14 3.83
CA ASN A 60 4.22 -0.61 3.03
C ASN A 60 4.02 -2.13 3.15
N ALA A 61 3.72 -2.64 4.35
CA ALA A 61 3.46 -4.06 4.56
C ALA A 61 2.19 -4.51 3.83
N CYS A 62 1.12 -3.71 3.87
CA CYS A 62 -0.11 -3.95 3.11
C CYS A 62 0.14 -3.92 1.60
N LEU A 63 0.85 -2.91 1.10
CA LEU A 63 1.22 -2.80 -0.31
C LEU A 63 1.98 -4.03 -0.79
N LYS A 64 3.02 -4.44 -0.04
CA LYS A 64 3.78 -5.65 -0.35
C LYS A 64 2.88 -6.88 -0.38
N ALA A 65 2.03 -7.08 0.63
CA ALA A 65 1.12 -8.21 0.68
C ALA A 65 0.13 -8.22 -0.51
N THR A 66 -0.35 -7.06 -0.95
CA THR A 66 -1.23 -6.94 -2.12
C THR A 66 -0.50 -7.28 -3.42
N VAL A 67 0.73 -6.78 -3.60
CA VAL A 67 1.57 -7.12 -4.77
C VAL A 67 1.90 -8.61 -4.79
N ASP A 68 2.27 -9.17 -3.64
CA ASP A 68 2.53 -10.61 -3.50
C ASP A 68 1.29 -11.44 -3.85
N LEU A 69 0.10 -10.99 -3.44
CA LEU A 69 -1.17 -11.63 -3.81
C LEU A 69 -1.44 -11.55 -5.31
N ILE A 70 -1.22 -10.39 -5.95
CA ILE A 70 -1.35 -10.24 -7.41
C ILE A 70 -0.43 -11.22 -8.14
N ASN A 71 0.84 -11.33 -7.72
CA ASN A 71 1.82 -12.22 -8.32
C ASN A 71 1.50 -13.72 -8.12
N GLN A 72 0.66 -14.07 -7.14
CA GLN A 72 0.20 -15.43 -6.90
C GLN A 72 -1.03 -15.81 -7.73
N LEU A 73 -1.74 -14.82 -8.28
CA LEU A 73 -2.90 -15.07 -9.12
C LEU A 73 -2.44 -15.49 -10.53
N PRO A 74 -3.07 -16.53 -11.11
CA PRO A 74 -2.76 -16.92 -12.48
C PRO A 74 -3.06 -15.75 -13.41
N ASP A 75 -2.07 -15.42 -14.21
CA ASP A 75 -2.06 -14.31 -15.13
C ASP A 75 -3.27 -14.38 -16.09
N HIS A 76 -4.15 -13.38 -15.96
CA HIS A 76 -5.21 -12.97 -16.90
C HIS A 76 -6.40 -13.94 -17.14
N THR A 77 -7.62 -13.40 -16.96
CA THR A 77 -8.93 -13.85 -17.51
C THR A 77 -9.99 -14.49 -16.60
N VAL A 78 -9.83 -14.50 -15.27
CA VAL A 78 -11.02 -14.71 -14.43
C VAL A 78 -11.77 -13.38 -14.33
N SER A 79 -12.68 -13.17 -15.28
CA SER A 79 -13.68 -12.09 -15.24
C SER A 79 -14.33 -12.05 -13.84
N PRO A 80 -14.68 -10.86 -13.30
CA PRO A 80 -15.37 -10.74 -12.02
C PRO A 80 -16.58 -11.69 -11.86
N CYS A 81 -17.22 -12.06 -12.98
CA CYS A 81 -18.34 -12.99 -13.02
C CYS A 81 -17.99 -14.44 -12.64
N GLN A 82 -16.76 -14.91 -12.91
CA GLN A 82 -16.36 -16.29 -12.63
C GLN A 82 -15.94 -16.50 -11.17
N LEU A 83 -15.50 -15.45 -10.48
CA LEU A 83 -15.10 -15.54 -9.08
C LEU A 83 -16.31 -15.79 -8.15
N LEU A 84 -17.47 -15.22 -8.48
CA LEU A 84 -18.70 -15.39 -7.69
C LEU A 84 -19.30 -16.80 -7.77
N THR A 85 -19.00 -17.56 -8.83
CA THR A 85 -19.48 -18.94 -8.99
C THR A 85 -18.70 -19.94 -8.14
N LEU A 86 -17.52 -19.58 -7.63
CA LEU A 86 -16.71 -20.45 -6.76
C LEU A 86 -16.99 -20.25 -5.27
N LEU A 87 -17.79 -19.24 -4.92
CA LEU A 87 -18.16 -18.93 -3.53
C LEU A 87 -19.63 -19.25 -3.21
N TYR A 88 -20.38 -19.88 -4.13
CA TYR A 88 -21.77 -20.32 -3.96
C TYR A 88 -21.97 -21.77 -4.39
#